data_AF-A0A0U5H8G9-F1
#
_entry.id   AF-A0A0U5H8G9-F1
#
_cell.length_a   1.000
_cell.length_b   1.000
_cell.length_c   1.000
_cell.angle_alpha   90.00
_cell.angle_beta   90.00
_cell.angle_gamma   90.00
#
_symmetry.space_group_name_H-M   'P 1'
#
loop_
_entity.id
_entity.type
_entity.pdbx_description
1 polymer ?
#
loop_
_entity_poly.entity_id
_entity_poly.type
_entity_poly.pdbx_seq_one_letter_code
_entity_poly.pdbx_strand_id
1 'polypeptide(L)' 'MGTKQVRVSERLYARVEDEKREGETFSDALERMIDGYGLLDFAEDVEGASDAWDTEALEADFETDDEANRKELDEELP' A
#
# COMPACT_ATOMS: atom_id res chain seq x y z
N MET A 1 22.26 2.82 18.82
CA MET A 1 22.13 2.70 17.36
C MET A 1 22.39 4.06 16.74
N GLY A 2 23.07 4.13 15.60
CA GLY A 2 23.33 5.41 14.94
C GLY A 2 22.04 5.95 14.30
N THR A 3 21.78 7.24 14.43
CA THR A 3 20.65 7.89 13.78
C THR A 3 21.02 8.28 12.35
N LYS A 4 20.10 8.08 11.41
CA LYS A 4 20.20 8.58 10.04
C LYS A 4 19.11 9.63 9.83
N GLN A 5 19.41 10.67 9.06
CA GLN A 5 18.42 11.68 8.66
C GLN A 5 17.92 11.36 7.25
N VAL A 6 16.60 11.31 7.08
CA VAL A 6 15.94 11.03 5.80
C VAL A 6 14.85 12.07 5.60
N ARG A 7 14.70 12.56 4.37
CA ARG A 7 13.57 13.42 4.00
C ARG A 7 12.39 12.56 3.60
N VAL A 8 11.23 12.88 4.16
CA VAL A 8 9.95 12.22 3.87
C VAL A 8 8.93 13.25 3.44
N SER A 9 7.84 12.79 2.81
CA SER A 9 6.71 13.66 2.50
C SER A 9 5.99 14.07 3.80
N GLU A 10 5.36 15.24 3.78
CA GLU A 10 4.56 15.73 4.92
C GLU A 10 3.43 14.77 5.27
N ARG A 11 2.81 14.14 4.25
CA ARG A 11 1.77 13.13 4.45
C ARG A 11 2.28 11.90 5.20
N LEU A 12 3.46 11.40 4.83
CA LEU A 12 4.06 10.26 5.52
C LEU A 12 4.41 10.61 6.96
N TYR A 13 4.99 11.79 7.18
CA TYR A 13 5.29 12.27 8.53
C TYR A 13 4.02 12.36 9.40
N ALA A 14 2.95 12.99 8.88
CA ALA A 14 1.69 13.12 9.59
C ALA A 14 1.06 11.75 9.91
N ARG A 15 1.13 10.79 8.98
CA ARG A 15 0.61 9.44 9.20
C ARG A 15 1.33 8.72 10.34
N VAL A 16 2.66 8.84 10.42
CA VAL A 16 3.44 8.20 11.48
C VAL A 16 3.20 8.88 12.83
N GLU A 17 3.08 10.21 12.88
CA GLU A 17 2.74 10.91 14.13
C GLU A 17 1.34 10.56 14.66
N ASP A 18 0.35 10.36 13.77
CA ASP A 18 -1.01 9.97 14.15
C ASP A 18 -1.06 8.55 14.77
N GLU A 19 -0.21 7.66 14.28
CA GLU A 19 -0.12 6.27 14.77
C GLU A 19 0.80 6.10 15.98
N LYS A 20 1.55 7.13 16.37
CA LYS A 20 2.56 7.08 17.42
C LYS A 20 1.91 6.93 18.80
N ARG A 21 2.42 5.99 19.61
CA ARG A 21 1.94 5.77 20.98
C ARG A 21 2.72 6.59 21.99
N GLU A 22 2.15 6.76 23.18
CA GLU A 22 2.80 7.51 24.26
C GLU A 22 4.15 6.86 24.64
N GLY A 23 5.22 7.65 24.59
CA GLY A 23 6.57 7.20 24.89
C GLY A 23 7.36 6.60 23.71
N GLU A 24 6.73 6.39 22.54
CA GLU A 24 7.43 5.93 21.34
C GLU A 24 8.18 7.09 20.65
N THR A 25 9.37 6.80 20.11
CA THR A 25 10.01 7.68 19.13
C THR A 25 9.39 7.47 17.75
N PHE A 26 9.67 8.38 16.81
CA PHE A 26 9.23 8.23 15.42
C PHE A 26 9.76 6.94 14.77
N SER A 27 11.00 6.55 15.11
CA SER A 27 11.60 5.31 14.64
C SER A 27 10.91 4.09 15.22
N ASP A 28 10.58 4.10 16.52
CA ASP A 28 9.88 2.98 17.17
C ASP A 28 8.47 2.78 16.56
N ALA A 29 7.76 3.89 16.31
CA ALA A 29 6.45 3.85 15.66
C ALA A 29 6.55 3.27 14.23
N LEU A 30 7.53 3.70 13.45
CA LEU A 30 7.78 3.14 12.11
C LEU A 30 8.08 1.64 12.16
N GLU A 31 8.99 1.21 13.03
CA GLU A 31 9.41 -0.19 13.14
C GLU A 31 8.25 -1.10 13.56
N ARG A 32 7.37 -0.61 14.43
CA ARG A 32 6.11 -1.28 14.78
C ARG A 32 5.10 -1.30 13.64
N MET A 33 4.96 -0.20 12.89
CA MET A 33 4.00 -0.11 11.79
C MET A 33 4.34 -1.07 10.65
N ILE A 34 5.63 -1.28 10.39
CA ILE A 34 6.09 -2.23 9.38
C ILE A 34 6.21 -3.66 9.93
N ASP A 35 6.15 -3.84 11.26
CA ASP A 35 6.31 -5.13 11.96
C ASP A 35 7.55 -5.93 11.49
N GLY A 36 8.65 -5.20 11.24
CA GLY A 36 9.89 -5.77 10.71
C GLY A 36 9.88 -6.11 9.21
N TYR A 37 8.75 -5.96 8.51
CA TYR A 37 8.65 -6.18 7.08
C TYR A 37 9.36 -5.07 6.29
N GLY A 38 10.46 -5.43 5.64
CA GLY A 38 11.30 -4.53 4.87
C GLY A 38 11.03 -4.58 3.37
N LEU A 39 11.65 -3.65 2.64
CA LEU A 39 11.63 -3.65 1.17
C LEU A 39 12.31 -4.88 0.56
N LEU A 40 13.25 -5.50 1.27
CA LEU A 40 13.90 -6.73 0.81
C LEU A 40 12.97 -7.93 0.95
N ASP A 41 12.27 -8.05 2.08
CA ASP A 41 11.26 -9.09 2.28
C ASP A 41 10.13 -8.94 1.24
N PHE A 42 9.69 -7.70 0.99
CA PHE A 42 8.75 -7.39 -0.09
C PHE A 42 9.27 -7.80 -1.47
N ALA A 43 10.54 -7.54 -1.77
CA ALA A 43 11.11 -7.91 -3.05
C ALA A 43 11.17 -9.43 -3.23
N GLU A 44 11.50 -10.18 -2.18
CA GLU A 44 11.50 -11.65 -2.20
C GLU A 44 10.09 -12.22 -2.42
N ASP A 45 9.09 -11.67 -1.72
CA ASP A 45 7.69 -12.08 -1.87
C ASP A 45 7.15 -11.77 -3.29
N VAL A 46 7.54 -10.62 -3.86
CA VAL A 46 7.09 -10.20 -5.19
C VAL A 46 7.83 -10.92 -6.31
N GLU A 47 9.11 -11.29 -6.13
CA GLU A 47 9.87 -12.04 -7.13
C GLU A 47 9.22 -13.41 -7.42
N GLY A 48 8.71 -14.09 -6.38
CA GLY A 48 7.93 -15.32 -6.54
C GLY A 48 6.51 -15.08 -7.07
N ALA A 49 5.94 -13.90 -6.82
CA ALA A 49 4.59 -13.57 -7.25
C ALA A 49 4.55 -13.12 -8.71
N SER A 50 5.59 -12.46 -9.25
CA SER A 50 5.68 -11.91 -10.60
C SER A 50 5.22 -12.88 -11.71
N ASP A 51 5.58 -14.16 -11.60
CA ASP A 51 5.17 -15.20 -12.56
C ASP A 51 3.73 -15.73 -12.31
N ALA A 52 3.14 -15.41 -11.16
CA ALA A 52 1.79 -15.79 -10.74
C ALA A 52 0.73 -14.69 -10.93
N TRP A 53 1.12 -13.42 -11.12
CA TRP A 53 0.19 -12.35 -11.48
C TRP A 53 -0.18 -12.48 -12.96
N ASP A 54 -1.29 -13.17 -13.22
CA ASP A 54 -1.92 -13.14 -14.55
C ASP A 54 -2.51 -11.76 -14.79
N THR A 55 -1.71 -10.89 -15.39
CA THR A 55 -2.07 -9.48 -15.64
C THR A 55 -3.25 -9.40 -16.61
N GLU A 56 -3.37 -10.36 -17.53
CA GLU A 56 -4.46 -10.43 -18.51
C GLU A 56 -5.77 -10.81 -17.82
N ALA A 57 -5.75 -11.77 -16.89
CA ALA A 57 -6.91 -12.10 -16.07
C ALA A 57 -7.36 -10.93 -15.19
N LEU A 58 -6.41 -10.18 -14.63
CA LEU A 58 -6.69 -9.05 -13.75
C LEU A 58 -7.25 -7.84 -14.53
N GLU A 59 -6.78 -7.63 -15.76
CA GLU A 59 -7.33 -6.61 -16.67
C GLU A 59 -8.75 -6.97 -17.13
N ALA A 60 -9.03 -8.24 -17.42
CA ALA A 60 -10.37 -8.71 -17.78
C ALA A 60 -11.39 -8.56 -16.62
N ASP A 61 -10.95 -8.76 -15.38
CA ASP A 61 -11.78 -8.57 -14.18
C ASP A 61 -12.16 -7.10 -14.03
N PHE A 62 -11.19 -6.19 -14.18
CA PHE A 62 -11.45 -4.74 -14.17
C PHE A 62 -12.37 -4.28 -15.30
N GLU A 63 -12.22 -4.80 -16.52
CA GLU A 63 -13.14 -4.48 -17.62
C GLU A 63 -14.57 -4.94 -17.34
N THR A 64 -14.73 -6.12 -16.73
CA THR A 64 -16.04 -6.66 -16.36
C THR A 64 -16.72 -5.80 -15.30
N ASP A 65 -15.97 -5.41 -14.27
CA ASP A 65 -16.45 -4.52 -13.22
C ASP A 65 -16.81 -3.13 -13.79
N ASP A 66 -15.96 -2.56 -14.64
CA ASP A 66 -16.22 -1.27 -15.28
C ASP A 66 -17.46 -1.31 -16.18
N GLU A 67 -17.69 -2.40 -16.91
CA GLU A 67 -18.88 -2.56 -17.76
C GLU A 67 -20.16 -2.71 -16.93
N ALA A 68 -20.10 -3.46 -15.84
CA ALA A 68 -21.21 -3.58 -14.89
C ALA A 68 -21.55 -2.21 -14.26
N ASN A 69 -20.53 -1.48 -13.81
CA ASN A 69 -20.67 -0.18 -13.16
C ASN A 69 -21.20 0.88 -14.14
N ARG A 70 -20.76 0.83 -15.41
CA ARG A 70 -21.28 1.70 -16.48
C ARG A 70 -22.74 1.43 -16.77
N LYS A 71 -23.14 0.16 -16.82
CA LYS A 71 -24.54 -0.21 -17.03
C LYS A 71 -25.42 0.22 -15.87
N GLU A 72 -24.95 0.10 -14.63
CA GLU A 72 -25.65 0.61 -13.45
C GLU A 72 -25.84 2.14 -13.54
N LEU A 73 -24.80 2.87 -13.93
CA LEU A 73 -24.88 4.33 -14.15
C LEU A 73 -25.85 4.72 -15.28
N ASP A 74 -25.88 3.98 -16.38
CA ASP A 74 -26.82 4.19 -17.49
C ASP A 74 -28.28 3.87 -17.10
N GLU A 75 -28.50 2.99 -16.11
CA GLU A 75 -29.83 2.71 -15.54
C GLU A 75 -30.27 3.78 -14.52
N GLU A 76 -29.33 4.44 -13.84
CA GLU A 76 -29.60 5.52 -12.88
C GLU A 76 -29.79 6.91 -13.54
N LEU A 77 -29.28 7.11 -14.76
CA LEU A 77 -29.40 8.36 -15.51
C LEU A 77 -30.32 8.20 -16.73
N PRO A 78 -31.54 8.78 -16.74
CA PRO A 78 -32.51 8.64 -17.83
C PRO A 78 -32.13 9.36 -19.13
#